data_AF-A0A7V9A933-F1
#
_entry.id   AF-A0A7V9A933-F1
#
_cell.length_a   1.000
_cell.length_b   1.000
_cell.length_c   1.000
_cell.angle_alpha   90.00
_cell.angle_beta   90.00
_cell.angle_gamma   90.00
#
_symmetry.space_group_name_H-M   'P 1'
#
loop_
_entity.id
_entity.type
_entity.pdbx_description
1 polymer ?
#
loop_
_entity_poly.entity_id
_entity_poly.type
_entity_poly.pdbx_seq_one_letter_code
_entity_poly.pdbx_strand_id
1 'polypeptide(L)'
;MTYSISEAGCRFQQLHQQKATMPMQSSYVGQMSSRPMYREEQAFTSPALGQLSTLKRSERNEQDYCKSLRRQYRLSTEDASFARIMKMPPENAPDKQSLIDYLQARLPEPVPIHQLGANSQVFVGGDPGEVVVHIIDQSIIVSVFAVEWETPYTPVMVPEEYAILNWYELSADRLQLRLDELIDSARRKRLSRYRTCERCGETKPPEHMHSDEVCQSCAEEHLGIVH
;
A
#
# COMPACT_ATOMS: atom_id res chain seq x y z
N MET A 1 -32.32 -7.77 -20.42
CA MET A 1 -31.93 -8.03 -19.03
C MET A 1 -30.83 -7.04 -18.67
N THR A 2 -31.18 -5.96 -17.98
CA THR A 2 -30.26 -4.91 -17.54
C THR A 2 -29.76 -5.26 -16.15
N TYR A 3 -28.47 -5.56 -16.00
CA TYR A 3 -27.86 -5.79 -14.69
C TYR A 3 -27.60 -4.43 -14.03
N SER A 4 -28.23 -4.19 -12.89
CA SER A 4 -27.91 -3.07 -12.01
C SER A 4 -26.57 -3.33 -11.34
N ILE A 5 -25.62 -2.43 -11.52
CA ILE A 5 -24.36 -2.41 -10.76
C ILE A 5 -24.74 -1.99 -9.34
N SER A 6 -24.77 -2.94 -8.40
CA SER A 6 -24.98 -2.63 -6.99
C SER A 6 -23.77 -1.85 -6.45
N GLU A 7 -24.05 -0.77 -5.72
CA GLU A 7 -23.07 0.03 -4.98
C GLU A 7 -22.55 -0.75 -3.76
N ALA A 8 -21.83 -1.85 -3.99
CA ALA A 8 -21.11 -2.51 -2.91
C ALA A 8 -19.99 -1.57 -2.44
N GLY A 9 -20.13 -1.07 -1.20
CA GLY A 9 -19.16 -0.20 -0.54
C GLY A 9 -17.77 -0.83 -0.49
N CYS A 10 -16.73 0.00 -0.63
CA CYS A 10 -15.33 -0.40 -0.44
C CYS A 10 -15.21 -0.90 1.01
N ARG A 11 -15.16 -2.22 1.22
CA ARG A 11 -15.06 -2.79 2.57
C ARG A 11 -13.60 -3.05 2.85
N PHE A 12 -13.03 -2.27 3.76
CA PHE A 12 -11.69 -2.47 4.26
C PHE A 12 -11.71 -3.61 5.28
N GLN A 13 -10.99 -4.70 5.01
CA GLN A 13 -10.73 -5.74 6.00
C GLN A 13 -9.32 -5.53 6.54
N GLN A 14 -9.23 -4.81 7.65
CA GLN A 14 -8.02 -4.76 8.46
C GLN A 14 -7.93 -6.10 9.19
N LEU A 15 -7.14 -7.04 8.66
CA LEU A 15 -6.78 -8.26 9.40
C LEU A 15 -5.82 -7.85 10.52
N HIS A 16 -6.38 -7.57 11.70
CA HIS A 16 -5.60 -7.39 12.92
C HIS A 16 -4.89 -8.70 13.26
N GLN A 17 -3.64 -8.85 12.81
CA GLN A 17 -2.73 -9.82 13.42
C GLN A 17 -2.45 -9.35 14.84
N GLN A 18 -3.01 -10.06 15.82
CA GLN A 18 -2.65 -9.91 17.22
C GLN A 18 -1.19 -10.36 17.38
N LYS A 19 -0.24 -9.42 17.30
CA LYS A 19 1.12 -9.66 17.78
C LYS A 19 1.04 -9.85 19.30
N ALA A 20 1.24 -11.09 19.73
CA ALA A 20 1.35 -11.45 21.13
C ALA A 20 2.53 -10.69 21.76
N THR A 21 2.22 -9.75 22.64
CA THR A 21 3.18 -9.05 23.48
C THR A 21 3.78 -10.07 24.47
N MET A 22 5.02 -10.49 24.26
CA MET A 22 5.75 -11.27 25.25
C MET A 22 6.16 -10.35 26.43
N PRO A 23 5.96 -10.77 27.70
CA PRO A 23 6.43 -10.01 28.84
C PRO A 23 7.95 -10.15 28.98
N MET A 24 8.69 -9.05 28.86
CA MET A 24 10.07 -8.97 29.33
C MET A 24 10.08 -9.00 30.86
N GLN A 25 10.58 -10.08 31.45
CA GLN A 25 11.01 -10.08 32.85
C GLN A 25 12.40 -9.43 32.91
N SER A 26 12.44 -8.17 33.33
CA SER A 26 13.68 -7.45 33.67
C SER A 26 13.90 -7.54 35.18
N SER A 27 14.88 -8.35 35.58
CA SER A 27 15.43 -8.34 36.93
C SER A 27 16.67 -7.44 36.95
N TYR A 28 16.51 -6.22 37.45
CA TYR A 28 17.64 -5.34 37.81
C TYR A 28 17.62 -5.07 39.31
N VAL A 29 18.74 -5.41 39.96
CA VAL A 29 19.02 -5.22 41.39
C VAL A 29 20.18 -4.24 41.52
N GLY A 30 20.00 -3.20 42.36
CA GLY A 30 21.06 -2.37 42.93
C GLY A 30 21.54 -1.21 42.05
N GLN A 31 21.83 0.00 42.54
CA GLN A 31 22.08 0.51 43.88
C GLN A 31 21.70 2.00 43.98
N MET A 32 21.34 2.42 45.19
CA MET A 32 21.01 3.79 45.58
C MET A 32 22.23 4.73 45.48
N SER A 33 22.05 5.89 44.87
CA SER A 33 22.89 7.07 45.09
C SER A 33 22.02 8.33 45.11
N SER A 34 22.10 9.04 46.22
CA SER A 34 21.33 10.20 46.63
C SER A 34 21.68 11.45 45.82
N ARG A 35 20.66 12.10 45.22
CA ARG A 35 20.75 13.48 44.73
C ARG A 35 19.51 14.30 45.13
N PRO A 36 19.69 15.61 45.38
CA PRO A 36 18.71 16.45 46.07
C PRO A 36 17.60 16.98 45.18
N MET A 37 16.49 17.30 45.86
CA MET A 37 15.24 17.86 45.36
C MET A 37 15.42 19.16 44.57
N TYR A 38 14.97 19.16 43.32
CA TYR A 38 14.44 20.35 42.66
C TYR A 38 12.94 20.15 42.41
N ARG A 39 12.18 21.17 42.81
CA ARG A 39 10.73 21.24 42.87
C ARG A 39 10.14 21.47 41.49
N GLU A 40 9.15 20.65 41.15
CA GLU A 40 8.33 20.66 39.94
C GLU A 40 7.53 21.95 39.75
N GLU A 41 7.53 22.48 38.53
CA GLU A 41 6.34 23.05 37.89
C GLU A 41 6.14 22.29 36.57
N GLN A 42 5.40 21.18 36.64
CA GLN A 42 4.98 20.42 35.47
C GLN A 42 3.67 21.02 34.95
N ALA A 43 3.74 21.77 33.85
CA ALA A 43 2.59 22.10 33.04
C ALA A 43 2.10 20.84 32.32
N PHE A 44 1.00 20.28 32.81
CA PHE A 44 0.30 19.13 32.21
C PHE A 44 -0.47 19.60 30.96
N THR A 45 0.21 19.73 29.82
CA THR A 45 -0.48 19.88 28.53
C THR A 45 -0.90 18.50 28.02
N SER A 46 -2.20 18.24 28.07
CA SER A 46 -2.84 16.99 27.66
C SER A 46 -2.59 16.67 26.16
N PRO A 47 -1.99 15.51 25.78
CA PRO A 47 -1.72 15.15 24.38
C PRO A 47 -2.95 14.64 23.61
N ALA A 48 -4.11 14.51 24.24
CA ALA A 48 -5.23 13.71 23.73
C ALA A 48 -5.99 14.32 22.53
N LEU A 49 -5.79 15.61 22.22
CA LEU A 49 -6.50 16.27 21.11
C LEU A 49 -5.80 16.16 19.75
N GLY A 50 -4.52 15.78 19.70
CA GLY A 50 -3.79 15.60 18.43
C GLY A 50 -4.07 14.27 17.71
N GLN A 51 -4.55 13.24 18.43
CA GLN A 51 -4.74 11.90 17.85
C GLN A 51 -6.04 11.79 17.03
N LEU A 52 -7.10 12.54 17.37
CA LEU A 52 -8.39 12.46 16.68
C LEU A 52 -8.39 13.11 15.29
N SER A 53 -7.51 14.09 15.03
CA SER A 53 -7.42 14.77 13.72
C SER A 53 -6.68 13.92 12.68
N THR A 54 -5.67 13.15 13.10
CA THR A 54 -4.90 12.26 12.21
C THR A 54 -5.75 11.11 11.67
N LEU A 55 -6.59 10.49 12.50
CA LEU A 55 -7.48 9.39 12.10
C LEU A 55 -8.56 9.83 11.09
N LYS A 56 -9.13 11.03 11.25
CA LYS A 56 -10.09 11.57 10.26
C LYS A 56 -9.46 11.96 8.92
N ARG A 57 -8.13 12.14 8.87
CA ARG A 57 -7.39 12.44 7.64
C ARG A 57 -7.06 11.15 6.89
N SER A 58 -6.71 10.07 7.59
CA SER A 58 -6.46 8.76 6.96
C SER A 58 -7.72 8.19 6.29
N GLU A 59 -8.88 8.26 6.95
CA GLU A 59 -10.15 7.75 6.38
C GLU A 59 -10.59 8.49 5.10
N ARG A 60 -10.34 9.81 5.03
CA ARG A 60 -10.65 10.61 3.83
C ARG A 60 -9.73 10.26 2.68
N ASN A 61 -8.44 10.13 2.95
CA ASN A 61 -7.46 9.69 1.96
C ASN A 61 -7.81 8.30 1.42
N GLU A 62 -8.29 7.37 2.26
CA GLU A 62 -8.72 6.03 1.84
C GLU A 62 -9.97 6.03 0.95
N GLN A 63 -10.95 6.90 1.21
CA GLN A 63 -12.13 6.99 0.35
C GLN A 63 -11.80 7.56 -1.02
N ASP A 64 -10.99 8.61 -1.07
CA ASP A 64 -10.56 9.23 -2.33
C ASP A 64 -9.63 8.28 -3.11
N TYR A 65 -8.85 7.49 -2.39
CA TYR A 65 -8.09 6.37 -2.92
C TYR A 65 -8.95 5.26 -3.54
N CYS A 66 -9.98 4.74 -2.84
CA CYS A 66 -10.91 3.77 -3.43
C CYS A 66 -11.62 4.35 -4.67
N LYS A 67 -11.96 5.64 -4.67
CA LYS A 67 -12.57 6.31 -5.83
C LYS A 67 -11.60 6.39 -7.00
N SER A 68 -10.34 6.75 -6.78
CA SER A 68 -9.34 6.83 -7.86
C SER A 68 -9.08 5.47 -8.48
N LEU A 69 -8.91 4.43 -7.66
CA LEU A 69 -8.76 3.05 -8.12
C LEU A 69 -9.96 2.60 -8.96
N ARG A 70 -11.18 2.88 -8.50
CA ARG A 70 -12.40 2.57 -9.27
C ARG A 70 -12.41 3.30 -10.60
N ARG A 71 -12.02 4.58 -10.64
CA ARG A 71 -11.98 5.37 -11.88
C ARG A 71 -10.96 4.81 -12.87
N GLN A 72 -9.76 4.49 -12.41
CA GLN A 72 -8.68 3.95 -13.25
C GLN A 72 -9.04 2.56 -13.79
N TYR A 73 -9.51 1.66 -12.93
CA TYR A 73 -9.77 0.28 -13.34
C TYR A 73 -11.15 0.04 -13.97
N ARG A 74 -12.16 0.90 -13.73
CA ARG A 74 -13.44 0.84 -14.46
C ARG A 74 -13.24 1.05 -15.96
N LEU A 75 -12.29 1.89 -16.35
CA LEU A 75 -11.95 2.15 -17.75
C LEU A 75 -11.24 0.95 -18.41
N SER A 76 -10.51 0.14 -17.64
CA SER A 76 -9.80 -1.05 -18.15
C SER A 76 -10.72 -2.27 -18.34
N THR A 77 -11.76 -2.42 -17.50
CA THR A 77 -12.61 -3.62 -17.51
C THR A 77 -13.53 -3.73 -18.73
N GLU A 78 -13.85 -2.64 -19.41
CA GLU A 78 -14.73 -2.68 -20.58
C GLU A 78 -14.01 -3.30 -21.80
N ASP A 79 -12.69 -3.12 -21.90
CA ASP A 79 -11.86 -3.68 -22.99
C ASP A 79 -11.44 -5.14 -22.75
N ALA A 80 -11.42 -5.62 -21.50
CA ALA A 80 -11.06 -7.01 -21.15
C ALA A 80 -12.13 -8.06 -21.51
N SER A 81 -13.24 -7.63 -22.13
CA SER A 81 -14.31 -8.51 -22.61
C SER A 81 -13.95 -9.28 -23.90
N PHE A 82 -12.77 -9.03 -24.48
CA PHE A 82 -12.29 -9.70 -25.68
C PHE A 82 -11.81 -11.13 -25.40
N ALA A 83 -12.65 -12.10 -25.78
CA ALA A 83 -12.37 -13.53 -25.98
C ALA A 83 -12.32 -14.42 -24.71
N ARG A 84 -13.49 -14.61 -24.08
CA ARG A 84 -13.80 -15.87 -23.36
C ARG A 84 -13.89 -17.04 -24.35
N ILE A 85 -12.76 -17.49 -24.88
CA ILE A 85 -12.66 -18.89 -25.32
C ILE A 85 -12.47 -19.69 -24.04
N MET A 86 -13.49 -20.47 -23.67
CA MET A 86 -13.47 -21.33 -22.47
C MET A 86 -12.47 -22.47 -22.66
N LYS A 87 -11.17 -22.16 -22.60
CA LYS A 87 -10.16 -23.18 -22.35
C LYS A 87 -10.43 -23.71 -20.95
N MET A 88 -10.56 -25.03 -20.83
CA MET A 88 -10.59 -25.66 -19.53
C MET A 88 -9.28 -25.32 -18.80
N PRO A 89 -9.34 -24.92 -17.52
CA PRO A 89 -8.13 -24.69 -16.74
C PRO A 89 -7.28 -25.97 -16.73
N PRO A 90 -5.94 -25.85 -16.65
CA PRO A 90 -5.10 -27.00 -16.40
C PRO A 90 -5.53 -27.68 -15.09
N GLU A 91 -5.40 -29.00 -15.03
CA GLU A 91 -5.83 -29.84 -13.90
C GLU A 91 -5.22 -29.39 -12.55
N ASN A 92 -4.10 -28.66 -12.59
CA ASN A 92 -3.38 -28.12 -11.44
C ASN A 92 -3.38 -26.56 -11.40
N ALA A 93 -4.43 -25.93 -11.90
CA ALA A 93 -4.61 -24.48 -11.71
C ALA A 93 -4.85 -24.19 -10.21
N PRO A 94 -4.15 -23.20 -9.62
CA PRO A 94 -4.37 -22.82 -8.24
C PRO A 94 -5.78 -22.25 -8.07
N ASP A 95 -6.43 -22.49 -6.95
CA ASP A 95 -7.68 -21.79 -6.65
C ASP A 95 -7.39 -20.32 -6.29
N LYS A 96 -8.42 -19.46 -6.41
CA LYS A 96 -8.29 -18.02 -6.16
C LYS A 96 -7.86 -17.73 -4.71
N GLN A 97 -8.29 -18.53 -3.73
CA GLN A 97 -7.94 -18.30 -2.33
C GLN A 97 -6.47 -18.62 -2.08
N SER A 98 -5.98 -19.75 -2.58
CA SER A 98 -4.55 -20.10 -2.53
C SER A 98 -3.68 -19.03 -3.19
N LEU A 99 -4.14 -18.41 -4.28
CA LEU A 99 -3.45 -17.28 -4.91
C LEU A 99 -3.42 -16.03 -4.00
N ILE A 100 -4.54 -15.69 -3.36
CA ILE A 100 -4.62 -14.55 -2.42
C ILE A 100 -3.66 -14.77 -1.26
N ASP A 101 -3.68 -15.95 -0.65
CA ASP A 101 -2.82 -16.30 0.48
C ASP A 101 -1.34 -16.23 0.09
N TYR A 102 -1.00 -16.72 -1.10
CA TYR A 102 0.34 -16.62 -1.66
C TYR A 102 0.79 -15.16 -1.85
N LEU A 103 -0.07 -14.30 -2.42
CA LEU A 103 0.24 -12.88 -2.61
C LEU A 103 0.44 -12.15 -1.28
N GLN A 104 -0.40 -12.43 -0.27
CA GLN A 104 -0.25 -11.86 1.07
C GLN A 104 1.08 -12.25 1.72
N ALA A 105 1.53 -13.48 1.54
CA ALA A 105 2.80 -13.96 2.09
C ALA A 105 4.04 -13.38 1.37
N ARG A 106 3.88 -12.92 0.13
CA ARG A 106 5.01 -12.52 -0.72
C ARG A 106 5.17 -11.02 -0.91
N LEU A 107 4.09 -10.25 -0.82
CA LEU A 107 4.15 -8.80 -0.94
C LEU A 107 4.85 -8.17 0.27
N PRO A 108 5.58 -7.05 0.08
CA PRO A 108 6.20 -6.34 1.19
C PRO A 108 5.13 -5.83 2.17
N GLU A 109 5.35 -6.04 3.47
CA GLU A 109 4.44 -5.50 4.50
C GLU A 109 4.53 -3.97 4.58
N PRO A 110 3.44 -3.26 4.93
CA PRO A 110 2.07 -3.76 5.07
C PRO A 110 1.41 -4.08 3.72
N VAL A 111 0.41 -4.98 3.74
CA VAL A 111 -0.34 -5.39 2.54
C VAL A 111 -1.83 -5.07 2.70
N PRO A 112 -2.25 -3.78 2.61
CA PRO A 112 -3.68 -3.44 2.57
C PRO A 112 -4.37 -4.07 1.36
N ILE A 113 -5.59 -4.55 1.60
CA ILE A 113 -6.44 -5.22 0.61
C ILE A 113 -7.67 -4.35 0.35
N HIS A 114 -7.89 -4.00 -0.91
CA HIS A 114 -9.02 -3.21 -1.35
C HIS A 114 -9.90 -4.03 -2.29
N GLN A 115 -11.14 -4.28 -1.87
CA GLN A 115 -12.13 -4.95 -2.71
C GLN A 115 -12.87 -3.91 -3.56
N LEU A 116 -12.61 -3.91 -4.87
CA LEU A 116 -13.19 -2.95 -5.82
C LEU A 116 -14.51 -3.43 -6.44
N GLY A 117 -14.77 -4.74 -6.39
CA GLY A 117 -16.00 -5.37 -6.87
C GLY A 117 -16.03 -6.86 -6.50
N ALA A 118 -17.06 -7.59 -6.95
CA ALA A 118 -17.24 -9.01 -6.58
C ALA A 118 -16.02 -9.88 -6.92
N ASN A 119 -15.40 -9.66 -8.09
CA ASN A 119 -14.27 -10.44 -8.58
C ASN A 119 -12.95 -9.65 -8.64
N SER A 120 -12.92 -8.44 -8.09
CA SER A 120 -11.82 -7.48 -8.28
C SER A 120 -11.21 -7.11 -6.93
N GLN A 121 -9.92 -7.43 -6.75
CA GLN A 121 -9.17 -7.20 -5.51
C GLN A 121 -7.80 -6.59 -5.81
N VAL A 122 -7.49 -5.48 -5.15
CA VAL A 122 -6.20 -4.78 -5.26
C VAL A 122 -5.43 -4.95 -3.96
N PHE A 123 -4.18 -5.33 -4.09
CA PHE A 123 -3.19 -5.44 -3.03
C PHE A 123 -2.14 -4.36 -3.27
N VAL A 124 -1.82 -3.58 -2.25
CA VAL A 124 -0.66 -2.67 -2.29
C VAL A 124 0.34 -3.21 -1.30
N GLY A 125 1.57 -3.49 -1.74
CA GLY A 125 2.64 -3.90 -0.83
C GLY A 125 3.59 -2.74 -0.54
N GLY A 126 4.01 -2.62 0.72
CA GLY A 126 5.06 -1.70 1.19
C GLY A 126 4.52 -0.41 1.82
N ASP A 127 5.37 0.24 2.63
CA ASP A 127 5.12 1.57 3.20
C ASP A 127 6.41 2.42 3.12
N PRO A 128 6.48 3.39 2.20
CA PRO A 128 5.44 3.79 1.24
C PRO A 128 5.21 2.71 0.17
N GLY A 129 4.08 2.76 -0.51
CA GLY A 129 3.69 1.72 -1.47
C GLY A 129 4.76 1.47 -2.55
N GLU A 130 5.04 0.19 -2.78
CA GLU A 130 6.09 -0.26 -3.69
C GLU A 130 5.55 -0.96 -4.93
N VAL A 131 4.64 -1.90 -4.73
CA VAL A 131 4.06 -2.75 -5.76
C VAL A 131 2.56 -2.79 -5.59
N VAL A 132 1.83 -2.76 -6.70
CA VAL A 132 0.38 -2.94 -6.73
C VAL A 132 0.06 -4.20 -7.52
N VAL A 133 -0.70 -5.11 -6.91
CA VAL A 133 -1.19 -6.32 -7.57
C VAL A 133 -2.70 -6.29 -7.64
N HIS A 134 -3.26 -6.42 -8.83
CA HIS A 134 -4.69 -6.39 -9.06
C HIS A 134 -5.16 -7.71 -9.66
N ILE A 135 -5.97 -8.45 -8.90
CA ILE A 135 -6.65 -9.65 -9.40
C ILE A 135 -8.00 -9.23 -9.97
N ILE A 136 -8.22 -9.50 -11.26
CA ILE A 136 -9.50 -9.28 -11.95
C ILE A 136 -9.85 -10.57 -12.68
N ASP A 137 -10.94 -11.21 -12.25
CA ASP A 137 -11.41 -12.48 -12.82
C ASP A 137 -10.29 -13.54 -12.92
N GLN A 138 -9.76 -13.76 -14.13
CA GLN A 138 -8.72 -14.76 -14.46
C GLN A 138 -7.35 -14.13 -14.70
N SER A 139 -7.21 -12.83 -14.49
CA SER A 139 -6.00 -12.07 -14.75
C SER A 139 -5.44 -11.48 -13.46
N ILE A 140 -4.10 -11.40 -13.41
CA ILE A 140 -3.34 -10.68 -12.41
C ILE A 140 -2.58 -9.58 -13.14
N ILE A 141 -2.79 -8.35 -12.72
CA ILE A 141 -2.04 -7.19 -13.19
C ILE A 141 -1.04 -6.84 -12.09
N VAL A 142 0.23 -6.81 -12.43
CA VAL A 142 1.31 -6.34 -11.56
C VAL A 142 1.72 -4.97 -12.04
N SER A 143 1.76 -4.00 -11.14
CA SER A 143 2.05 -2.59 -11.43
C SER A 143 3.07 -2.04 -10.44
N VAL A 144 3.84 -1.07 -10.90
CA VAL A 144 4.72 -0.26 -10.04
C VAL A 144 3.85 0.80 -9.36
N PHE A 145 3.99 0.94 -8.04
CA PHE A 145 3.29 2.00 -7.31
C PHE A 145 3.74 3.38 -7.81
N ALA A 146 2.77 4.24 -8.10
CA ALA A 146 2.99 5.63 -8.46
C ALA A 146 1.81 6.49 -8.00
N VAL A 147 2.12 7.75 -7.70
CA VAL A 147 1.17 8.77 -7.25
C VAL A 147 1.34 9.98 -8.14
N GLU A 148 0.23 10.52 -8.61
CA GLU A 148 0.15 11.81 -9.27
C GLU A 148 -0.67 12.77 -8.42
N TRP A 149 -0.31 14.05 -8.45
CA TRP A 149 -1.03 15.08 -7.74
C TRP A 149 -2.02 15.75 -8.70
N GLU A 150 -3.31 15.42 -8.62
CA GLU A 150 -4.35 16.11 -9.40
C GLU A 150 -4.49 17.58 -8.93
N THR A 151 -4.31 17.82 -7.62
CA THR A 151 -4.21 19.15 -7.01
C THR A 151 -3.10 19.13 -5.94
N PRO A 152 -2.60 20.29 -5.44
CA PRO A 152 -1.59 20.34 -4.38
C PRO A 152 -1.96 19.57 -3.10
N TYR A 153 -3.25 19.27 -2.90
CA TYR A 153 -3.77 18.63 -1.69
C TYR A 153 -4.42 17.26 -1.95
N THR A 154 -4.40 16.78 -3.19
CA THR A 154 -5.08 15.56 -3.59
C THR A 154 -4.13 14.64 -4.35
N PRO A 155 -3.37 13.79 -3.64
CA PRO A 155 -2.60 12.73 -4.26
C PRO A 155 -3.55 11.63 -4.74
N VAL A 156 -3.33 11.18 -5.96
CA VAL A 156 -4.11 10.14 -6.63
C VAL A 156 -3.16 9.02 -7.01
N MET A 157 -3.47 7.79 -6.58
CA MET A 157 -2.68 6.63 -7.00
C MET A 157 -2.96 6.34 -8.48
N VAL A 158 -1.89 6.29 -9.28
CA VAL A 158 -1.92 5.97 -10.71
C VAL A 158 -0.84 4.92 -10.97
N PRO A 159 -1.07 3.63 -10.64
CA PRO A 159 -0.03 2.62 -10.79
C PRO A 159 0.37 2.47 -12.25
N GLU A 160 1.67 2.34 -12.49
CA GLU A 160 2.22 2.11 -13.82
C GLU A 160 2.21 0.61 -14.07
N GLU A 161 1.38 0.16 -15.01
CA GLU A 161 1.28 -1.25 -15.38
C GLU A 161 2.67 -1.80 -15.77
N TYR A 162 3.02 -2.92 -15.14
CA TYR A 162 4.30 -3.59 -15.37
C TYR A 162 4.13 -4.88 -16.17
N ALA A 163 3.12 -5.69 -15.83
CA ALA A 163 2.79 -6.92 -16.53
C ALA A 163 1.36 -7.38 -16.27
N ILE A 164 0.78 -8.09 -17.23
CA ILE A 164 -0.50 -8.81 -17.09
C ILE A 164 -0.24 -10.31 -17.25
N LEU A 165 -0.80 -11.12 -16.35
CA LEU A 165 -0.76 -12.58 -16.39
C LEU A 165 -2.17 -13.16 -16.38
N ASN A 166 -2.47 -14.07 -17.31
CA ASN A 166 -3.64 -14.93 -17.18
C ASN A 166 -3.29 -16.14 -16.31
N TRP A 167 -3.77 -16.14 -15.06
CA TRP A 167 -3.41 -17.18 -14.09
C TRP A 167 -4.13 -18.51 -14.34
N TYR A 168 -5.23 -18.51 -15.09
CA TYR A 168 -5.93 -19.73 -15.51
C TYR A 168 -5.18 -20.54 -16.56
N GLU A 169 -4.19 -19.96 -17.26
CA GLU A 169 -3.41 -20.67 -18.28
C GLU A 169 -2.11 -21.28 -17.74
N LEU A 170 -1.80 -21.07 -16.45
CA LEU A 170 -0.56 -21.49 -15.83
C LEU A 170 -0.82 -22.56 -14.75
N SER A 171 0.11 -23.50 -14.62
CA SER A 171 0.16 -24.39 -13.45
C SER A 171 0.58 -23.59 -12.21
N ALA A 172 0.20 -24.04 -11.02
CA ALA A 172 0.53 -23.38 -9.76
C ALA A 172 2.02 -23.01 -9.64
N ASP A 173 2.92 -23.96 -9.88
CA ASP A 173 4.38 -23.73 -9.77
C ASP A 173 4.89 -22.64 -10.75
N ARG A 174 4.38 -22.64 -11.99
CA ARG A 174 4.76 -21.65 -13.01
C ARG A 174 4.21 -20.27 -12.67
N LEU A 175 2.99 -20.22 -12.15
CA LEU A 175 2.37 -18.98 -11.71
C LEU A 175 3.17 -18.36 -10.57
N GLN A 176 3.51 -19.14 -9.54
CA GLN A 176 4.27 -18.66 -8.38
C GLN A 176 5.64 -18.12 -8.81
N LEU A 177 6.43 -18.92 -9.54
CA LEU A 177 7.73 -18.48 -10.06
C LEU A 177 7.62 -17.16 -10.84
N ARG A 178 6.59 -17.05 -11.72
CA ARG A 178 6.41 -15.85 -12.53
C ARG A 178 5.98 -14.64 -11.70
N LEU A 179 5.11 -14.83 -10.71
CA LEU A 179 4.69 -13.77 -9.80
C LEU A 179 5.87 -13.27 -8.97
N ASP A 180 6.71 -14.16 -8.44
CA ASP A 180 7.92 -13.79 -7.70
C ASP A 180 8.82 -12.87 -8.52
N GLU A 181 9.12 -13.27 -9.76
CA GLU A 181 9.96 -12.48 -10.67
C GLU A 181 9.36 -11.11 -10.97
N LEU A 182 8.05 -11.03 -11.20
CA LEU A 182 7.36 -9.79 -11.54
C LEU A 182 7.27 -8.85 -10.34
N ILE A 183 6.93 -9.36 -9.15
CA ILE A 183 6.84 -8.58 -7.92
C ILE A 183 8.23 -8.02 -7.58
N ASP A 184 9.27 -8.86 -7.60
CA ASP A 184 10.63 -8.42 -7.30
C ASP A 184 11.13 -7.39 -8.33
N SER A 185 10.78 -7.56 -9.61
CA SER A 185 11.19 -6.62 -10.66
C SER A 185 10.44 -5.29 -10.58
N ALA A 186 9.13 -5.30 -10.34
CA ALA A 186 8.34 -4.10 -10.12
C ALA A 186 8.85 -3.33 -8.88
N ARG A 187 9.15 -4.06 -7.80
CA ARG A 187 9.74 -3.51 -6.58
C ARG A 187 11.10 -2.87 -6.82
N ARG A 188 12.02 -3.56 -7.51
CA ARG A 188 13.33 -2.99 -7.86
C ARG A 188 13.18 -1.73 -8.72
N LYS A 189 12.28 -1.75 -9.70
CA LYS A 189 11.98 -0.58 -10.55
C LYS A 189 11.47 0.58 -9.68
N ARG A 190 10.59 0.33 -8.72
CA ARG A 190 10.13 1.35 -7.76
C ARG A 190 11.30 1.93 -6.96
N LEU A 191 12.08 1.08 -6.29
CA LEU A 191 13.15 1.50 -5.38
C LEU A 191 14.26 2.29 -6.11
N SER A 192 14.52 2.00 -7.39
CA SER A 192 15.47 2.78 -8.20
C SER A 192 15.06 4.25 -8.42
N ARG A 193 13.78 4.59 -8.19
CA ARG A 193 13.27 5.97 -8.27
C ARG A 193 13.43 6.75 -6.98
N TYR A 194 13.83 6.10 -5.89
CA TYR A 194 14.02 6.77 -4.61
C TYR A 194 15.27 7.65 -4.69
N ARG A 195 15.26 8.76 -3.95
CA ARG A 195 16.35 9.73 -3.92
C ARG A 195 16.70 10.06 -2.48
N THR A 196 17.98 10.30 -2.22
CA THR A 196 18.45 10.71 -0.89
C THR A 196 18.43 12.23 -0.83
N CYS A 197 17.74 12.78 0.17
CA CYS A 197 17.70 14.22 0.38
C CYS A 197 19.07 14.72 0.86
N GLU A 198 19.64 15.73 0.21
CA GLU A 198 20.95 16.30 0.58
C GLU A 198 20.91 17.06 1.91
N ARG A 199 19.72 17.44 2.39
CA ARG A 199 19.54 18.19 3.64
C ARG A 199 19.47 17.29 4.86
N CYS A 200 18.55 16.32 4.87
CA CYS A 200 18.37 15.41 6.01
C CYS A 200 19.10 14.07 5.87
N GLY A 201 19.61 13.72 4.68
CA GLY A 201 20.26 12.44 4.41
C GLY A 201 19.32 11.24 4.31
N GLU A 202 18.01 11.44 4.42
CA GLU A 202 17.03 10.36 4.32
C GLU A 202 16.69 10.02 2.87
N THR A 203 16.53 8.72 2.58
CA THR A 203 16.03 8.25 1.29
C THR A 203 14.51 8.36 1.25
N LYS A 204 14.00 9.10 0.27
CA LYS A 204 12.59 9.41 0.10
C LYS A 204 12.07 8.89 -1.24
N PRO A 205 10.79 8.52 -1.29
CA PRO A 205 10.14 8.23 -2.56
C PRO A 205 9.93 9.54 -3.35
N PRO A 206 9.82 9.48 -4.69
CA PRO A 206 9.69 10.64 -5.57
C PRO A 206 8.51 11.55 -5.21
N GLU A 207 7.39 11.01 -4.75
CA GLU A 207 6.21 11.79 -4.33
C GLU A 207 6.44 12.61 -3.06
N HIS A 208 7.50 12.32 -2.29
CA HIS A 208 7.92 13.11 -1.11
C HIS A 208 9.11 14.03 -1.43
N MET A 209 9.59 14.02 -2.67
CA MET A 209 10.63 14.92 -3.14
C MET A 209 10.02 16.23 -3.64
N HIS A 210 10.65 17.35 -3.32
CA HIS A 210 10.30 18.65 -3.91
C HIS A 210 11.11 18.90 -5.19
N SER A 211 12.39 18.54 -5.15
CA SER A 211 13.32 18.52 -6.29
C SER A 211 14.13 17.22 -6.28
N ASP A 212 15.04 17.01 -7.22
CA ASP A 212 15.90 15.82 -7.23
C ASP A 212 16.82 15.71 -6.00
N GLU A 213 17.05 16.82 -5.29
CA GLU A 213 18.02 16.95 -4.20
C GLU A 213 17.38 17.16 -2.83
N VAL A 214 16.17 17.74 -2.76
CA VAL A 214 15.54 18.19 -1.50
C VAL A 214 14.15 17.60 -1.34
N CYS A 215 13.86 17.02 -0.16
CA CYS A 215 12.54 16.52 0.18
C CYS A 215 11.56 17.66 0.54
N GLN A 216 10.25 17.39 0.45
CA GLN A 216 9.21 18.38 0.73
C GLN A 216 9.33 19.00 2.13
N SER A 217 9.55 18.19 3.17
CA SER A 217 9.69 18.69 4.55
C SER A 217 10.86 19.67 4.72
N CYS A 218 12.03 19.36 4.13
CA CYS A 218 13.18 20.27 4.18
C CYS A 218 12.97 21.52 3.32
N ALA A 219 12.23 21.41 2.21
CA ALA A 219 11.88 22.56 1.38
C ALA A 219 10.96 23.54 2.13
N GLU A 220 9.94 23.02 2.83
CA GLU A 220 9.05 23.82 3.66
C GLU A 220 9.81 24.54 4.79
N GLU A 221 10.68 23.81 5.50
CA GLU A 221 11.42 24.34 6.65
C GLU A 221 12.48 25.39 6.26
N HIS A 222 13.24 25.15 5.19
CA HIS A 222 14.44 25.95 4.88
C HIS A 222 14.27 26.90 3.69
N LEU A 223 13.33 26.64 2.77
CA LEU A 223 13.13 27.45 1.56
C LEU A 223 11.88 28.32 1.64
N GLY A 224 11.06 28.17 2.68
CA GLY A 224 9.83 28.95 2.88
C GLY A 224 8.75 28.67 1.83
N ILE A 225 8.79 27.51 1.19
CA ILE A 225 7.80 27.09 0.19
C ILE A 225 6.59 26.52 0.93
N VAL A 226 5.41 27.04 0.65
CA VAL A 226 4.12 26.52 1.14
C VAL A 226 3.33 26.06 -0.08
N HIS A 227 2.95 24.77 -0.12
CA HIS A 227 2.17 24.16 -1.21
C HIS A 227 0.66 24.28 -1.00
#